data_AF-A0A9D6FQA8-F1
#
_entry.id   AF-A0A9D6FQA8-F1
#
_cell.length_a   1.000
_cell.length_b   1.000
_cell.length_c   1.000
_cell.angle_alpha   90.00
_cell.angle_beta   90.00
_cell.angle_gamma   90.00
#
_symmetry.space_group_name_H-M   'P 1'
#
loop_
_entity.id
_entity.type
_entity.pdbx_description
1 polymer ?
#
loop_
_entity_poly.entity_id
_entity_poly.type
_entity_poly.pdbx_seq_one_letter_code
_entity_poly.pdbx_strand_id
1 'polypeptide(L)'
;MRLSLVIPTLGRQAVVYNVLRHFEHQSRPPDEVVVVDQTEARDARLEEYAAAHPSVRYVRIEEKGLPNARNVGVRRSTGDVVLFIDDDVVPDADLVRRHVENYED
;
A
#
# COMPACT_ATOMS: atom_id res chain seq x y z
N MET A 1 17.05 5.46 2.41
CA MET A 1 15.84 5.92 3.17
C MET A 1 14.80 4.80 3.33
N ARG A 2 13.89 4.87 4.33
CA ARG A 2 12.74 3.95 4.48
C ARG A 2 11.53 4.46 3.69
N LEU A 3 10.86 3.60 2.93
CA LEU A 3 9.72 3.95 2.08
C LEU A 3 8.44 3.24 2.54
N SER A 4 7.39 4.02 2.82
CA SER A 4 6.03 3.54 3.05
C SER A 4 5.21 3.65 1.77
N LEU A 5 4.67 2.52 1.31
CA LEU A 5 3.74 2.50 0.19
C LEU A 5 2.31 2.68 0.69
N VAL A 6 1.54 3.62 0.14
CA VAL A 6 0.14 3.83 0.51
C VAL A 6 -0.76 3.53 -0.67
N ILE A 7 -1.70 2.58 -0.48
CA ILE A 7 -2.66 2.15 -1.50
C ILE A 7 -4.08 2.42 -1.00
N PRO A 8 -4.74 3.52 -1.42
CA PRO A 8 -6.14 3.74 -1.15
C PRO A 8 -6.99 2.86 -2.06
N THR A 9 -8.05 2.23 -1.54
CA THR A 9 -8.96 1.40 -2.32
C THR A 9 -10.42 1.60 -1.93
N LEU A 10 -11.33 1.37 -2.88
CA LEU A 10 -12.78 1.38 -2.68
C LEU A 10 -13.46 0.39 -3.64
N GLY A 11 -14.02 -0.68 -3.11
CA GLY A 11 -14.70 -1.75 -3.85
C GLY A 11 -13.79 -2.64 -4.68
N ARG A 12 -12.46 -2.63 -4.44
CA ARG A 12 -11.45 -3.27 -5.30
C ARG A 12 -10.45 -4.12 -4.50
N GLN A 13 -10.86 -4.70 -3.37
CA GLN A 13 -9.96 -5.47 -2.50
C GLN A 13 -9.24 -6.62 -3.20
N ALA A 14 -9.93 -7.34 -4.11
CA ALA A 14 -9.31 -8.38 -4.92
C ALA A 14 -8.23 -7.85 -5.88
N VAL A 15 -8.37 -6.62 -6.37
CA VAL A 15 -7.35 -5.97 -7.23
C VAL A 15 -6.15 -5.58 -6.38
N VAL A 16 -6.37 -4.96 -5.22
CA VAL A 16 -5.29 -4.64 -4.25
C VAL A 16 -4.50 -5.87 -3.86
N TYR A 17 -5.17 -6.98 -3.56
CA TYR A 17 -4.48 -8.23 -3.25
C TYR A 17 -3.49 -8.62 -4.37
N ASN A 18 -3.88 -8.47 -5.64
CA ASN A 18 -2.97 -8.72 -6.76
C ASN A 18 -1.85 -7.68 -6.82
N VAL A 19 -2.11 -6.40 -6.58
CA VAL A 19 -1.06 -5.37 -6.54
C VAL A 19 -0.01 -5.69 -5.46
N LEU A 20 -0.44 -6.08 -4.26
CA LEU A 20 0.46 -6.48 -3.16
C LEU A 20 1.40 -7.61 -3.57
N ARG A 21 0.88 -8.61 -4.29
CA ARG A 21 1.67 -9.72 -4.87
C ARG A 21 2.76 -9.24 -5.82
N HIS A 22 2.56 -8.15 -6.57
CA HIS A 22 3.60 -7.59 -7.45
C HIS A 22 4.69 -6.89 -6.63
N PHE A 23 4.34 -6.26 -5.52
CA PHE A 23 5.30 -5.58 -4.64
C PHE A 23 6.22 -6.55 -3.87
N GLU A 24 5.80 -7.81 -3.67
CA GLU A 24 6.68 -8.88 -3.15
C GLU A 24 7.86 -9.20 -4.10
N HIS A 25 7.71 -8.90 -5.39
CA HIS A 25 8.70 -9.22 -6.43
C HIS A 25 9.55 -8.03 -6.85
N GLN A 26 9.48 -6.90 -6.13
CA GLN A 26 10.36 -5.77 -6.36
C GLN A 26 11.81 -6.15 -6.04
N SER A 27 12.76 -5.62 -6.81
CA SER A 27 14.21 -5.75 -6.54
C SER A 27 14.60 -5.18 -5.17
N ARG A 28 13.82 -4.20 -4.69
CA ARG A 28 13.79 -3.71 -3.32
C ARG A 28 12.32 -3.60 -2.87
N PRO A 29 11.81 -4.44 -1.96
CA PRO A 29 10.45 -4.28 -1.43
C PRO A 29 10.27 -2.94 -0.70
N PRO A 30 9.03 -2.42 -0.60
CA PRO A 30 8.73 -1.30 0.30
C PRO A 30 8.95 -1.74 1.76
N ASP A 31 9.35 -0.81 2.62
CA ASP A 31 9.62 -1.08 4.04
C ASP A 31 8.31 -1.38 4.80
N GLU A 32 7.21 -0.75 4.37
CA GLU A 32 5.85 -1.10 4.77
C GLU A 32 4.85 -0.75 3.67
N VAL A 33 3.68 -1.39 3.70
CA VAL A 33 2.54 -1.08 2.84
C VAL A 33 1.33 -0.77 3.71
N VAL A 34 0.70 0.37 3.49
CA VAL A 34 -0.56 0.76 4.14
C VAL A 34 -1.67 0.71 3.11
N VAL A 35 -2.54 -0.28 3.22
CA VAL A 35 -3.77 -0.37 2.42
C VAL A 35 -4.89 0.33 3.19
N VAL A 36 -5.51 1.33 2.58
CA VAL A 36 -6.64 2.06 3.18
C VAL A 36 -7.92 1.73 2.41
N ASP A 37 -8.71 0.82 2.96
CA ASP A 37 -9.95 0.34 2.35
C ASP A 37 -11.18 1.08 2.88
N GLN A 38 -11.93 1.65 1.95
CA GLN A 38 -13.17 2.40 2.19
C GLN A 38 -14.41 1.55 1.93
N THR A 39 -14.24 0.25 1.70
CA THR A 39 -15.31 -0.69 1.39
C THR A 39 -15.97 -1.19 2.66
N GLU A 40 -17.30 -1.17 2.67
CA GLU A 40 -18.11 -1.68 3.78
C GLU A 40 -18.08 -3.21 3.87
N ALA A 41 -18.14 -3.88 2.71
CA ALA A 41 -17.98 -5.31 2.61
C ALA A 41 -16.55 -5.74 3.00
N ARG A 42 -16.44 -6.88 3.69
CA ARG A 42 -15.15 -7.50 4.02
C ARG A 42 -14.65 -8.37 2.88
N ASP A 43 -13.34 -8.51 2.80
CA ASP A 43 -12.66 -9.44 1.91
C ASP A 43 -11.71 -10.30 2.76
N ALA A 44 -12.09 -11.57 2.97
CA ALA A 44 -11.33 -12.48 3.81
C ALA A 44 -9.90 -12.73 3.27
N ARG A 45 -9.74 -12.72 1.95
CA ARG A 45 -8.44 -13.00 1.31
C ARG A 45 -7.44 -11.88 1.58
N LEU A 46 -7.87 -10.62 1.47
CA LEU A 46 -7.02 -9.47 1.79
C LEU A 46 -6.76 -9.36 3.31
N GLU A 47 -7.76 -9.66 4.14
CA GLU A 47 -7.62 -9.70 5.60
C GLU A 47 -6.59 -10.76 6.04
N GLU A 48 -6.69 -11.99 5.52
CA GLU A 48 -5.76 -13.09 5.78
C GLU A 48 -4.35 -12.78 5.26
N TYR A 49 -4.26 -12.20 4.06
CA TYR A 49 -2.98 -11.79 3.49
C TYR A 49 -2.29 -10.76 4.38
N ALA A 50 -2.99 -9.71 4.81
CA ALA A 50 -2.42 -8.70 5.70
C ALA A 50 -2.02 -9.29 7.06
N ALA A 51 -2.81 -10.23 7.61
CA ALA A 51 -2.47 -10.92 8.84
C ALA A 51 -1.20 -11.79 8.72
N ALA A 52 -0.94 -12.35 7.55
CA ALA A 52 0.25 -13.17 7.26
C ALA A 52 1.50 -12.35 6.92
N HIS A 53 1.36 -11.06 6.59
CA HIS A 53 2.46 -10.19 6.15
C HIS A 53 2.61 -8.99 7.10
N PRO A 54 3.51 -9.05 8.10
CA PRO A 54 3.65 -7.99 9.12
C PRO A 54 4.00 -6.60 8.57
N SER A 55 4.58 -6.52 7.37
CA SER A 55 4.86 -5.26 6.67
C SER A 55 3.62 -4.63 6.02
N VAL A 56 2.47 -5.34 5.99
CA VAL A 56 1.21 -4.87 5.40
C VAL A 56 0.25 -4.46 6.50
N ARG A 57 -0.05 -3.16 6.56
CA ARG A 57 -1.04 -2.58 7.46
C ARG A 57 -2.34 -2.36 6.69
N TYR A 58 -3.33 -3.21 6.95
CA TYR A 58 -4.67 -3.07 6.40
C TYR A 58 -5.56 -2.22 7.32
N VAL A 59 -6.00 -1.06 6.83
CA VAL A 59 -6.80 -0.09 7.57
C VAL A 59 -8.13 0.08 6.87
N ARG A 60 -9.23 -0.13 7.59
CA ARG A 60 -10.58 0.11 7.08
C ARG A 60 -11.13 1.42 7.63
N ILE A 61 -11.77 2.21 6.77
CA ILE A 61 -12.37 3.49 7.13
C ILE A 61 -13.81 3.59 6.61
N GLU A 62 -14.68 4.24 7.38
CA GLU A 62 -16.09 4.45 6.99
C GLU A 62 -16.25 5.69 6.11
N GLU A 63 -15.53 6.77 6.42
CA GLU A 63 -15.59 8.03 5.67
C GLU A 63 -14.83 7.91 4.35
N LYS A 64 -15.59 7.90 3.24
CA LYS A 64 -15.08 7.76 1.88
C LYS A 64 -14.50 9.09 1.37
N GLY A 65 -13.51 8.98 0.50
CA GLY A 65 -12.84 10.06 -0.19
C GLY A 65 -11.35 9.77 -0.35
N LEU A 66 -10.84 9.83 -1.59
CA LEU A 66 -9.43 9.62 -1.89
C LEU A 66 -8.48 10.52 -1.05
N PRO A 67 -8.76 11.82 -0.86
CA PRO A 67 -7.94 12.65 0.02
C PRO A 67 -7.94 12.16 1.47
N ASN A 68 -9.10 11.73 2.00
CA ASN A 68 -9.18 11.17 3.34
C ASN A 68 -8.36 9.88 3.46
N ALA A 69 -8.52 8.96 2.50
CA ALA A 69 -7.78 7.71 2.48
C ALA A 69 -6.25 7.92 2.42
N ARG A 70 -5.78 8.84 1.56
CA ARG A 70 -4.35 9.21 1.50
C ARG A 70 -3.87 9.82 2.82
N ASN A 71 -4.64 10.73 3.42
CA ASN A 71 -4.31 11.35 4.71
C ASN A 71 -4.24 10.32 5.85
N VAL A 72 -5.17 9.37 5.89
CA VAL A 72 -5.12 8.23 6.82
C VAL A 72 -3.87 7.40 6.57
N GLY A 73 -3.56 7.09 5.31
CA GLY A 73 -2.38 6.33 4.92
C GLY A 73 -1.08 6.99 5.41
N VAL A 74 -0.91 8.30 5.19
CA VAL A 74 0.24 9.07 5.68
C VAL A 74 0.35 9.00 7.20
N ARG A 75 -0.75 9.24 7.94
CA ARG A 75 -0.74 9.17 9.42
C ARG A 75 -0.41 7.77 9.96
N ARG A 76 -0.59 6.73 9.15
CA ARG A 76 -0.31 5.34 9.49
C ARG A 76 1.04 4.86 8.97
N SER A 77 1.74 5.68 8.21
CA SER A 77 3.09 5.41 7.69
C SER A 77 4.16 5.83 8.71
N THR A 78 5.31 5.16 8.64
CA THR A 78 6.47 5.33 9.51
C THR A 78 7.78 5.49 8.76
N GLY A 79 7.76 5.40 7.42
CA GLY A 79 8.90 5.64 6.54
C GLY A 79 9.20 7.12 6.38
N ASP A 80 10.43 7.39 5.94
CA ASP A 80 10.92 8.74 5.66
C ASP A 80 10.25 9.33 4.40
N VAL A 81 9.90 8.44 3.46
CA VAL A 81 9.22 8.76 2.20
C VAL A 81 7.90 8.01 2.12
N VAL A 82 6.83 8.71 1.74
CA VAL A 82 5.53 8.11 1.42
C VAL A 82 5.33 8.10 -0.09
N LEU A 83 5.16 6.91 -0.66
CA LEU A 83 4.83 6.72 -2.06
C LEU A 83 3.36 6.32 -2.19
N PHE A 84 2.54 7.12 -2.86
CA PHE A 84 1.17 6.74 -3.20
C PHE A 84 1.14 5.95 -4.50
N ILE A 85 0.42 4.83 -4.50
CA ILE A 85 0.16 4.02 -5.69
C ILE A 85 -1.32 3.69 -5.74
N ASP A 86 -1.90 3.72 -6.95
CA ASP A 86 -3.30 3.36 -7.17
C ASP A 86 -3.50 1.83 -7.06
N ASP A 87 -4.73 1.41 -6.77
CA ASP A 87 -5.05 0.02 -6.44
C ASP A 87 -5.05 -0.97 -7.62
N ASP A 88 -4.66 -0.51 -8.81
CA ASP A 88 -4.66 -1.27 -10.06
C ASP A 88 -3.34 -1.18 -10.83
N VAL A 89 -2.29 -0.70 -10.18
CA VAL A 89 -0.95 -0.59 -10.79
C VAL A 89 -0.27 -1.96 -10.89
N VAL A 90 0.35 -2.20 -12.03
CA VAL A 90 1.33 -3.27 -12.24
C VAL A 90 2.72 -2.61 -12.23
N PRO A 91 3.47 -2.66 -11.10
CA PRO A 91 4.74 -1.97 -11.00
C PRO A 91 5.85 -2.70 -11.77
N ASP A 92 6.74 -1.94 -12.41
CA ASP A 92 8.03 -2.46 -12.86
C ASP A 92 8.83 -2.97 -11.66
N ALA A 93 9.68 -4.00 -11.85
CA ALA A 93 10.42 -4.65 -10.77
C ALA A 93 11.34 -3.69 -9.97
N ASP A 94 11.75 -2.57 -10.55
CA ASP A 94 12.65 -1.60 -9.92
C ASP A 94 11.94 -0.35 -9.37
N LEU A 95 10.62 -0.28 -9.41
CA LEU A 95 9.87 0.94 -9.07
C LEU A 95 10.25 1.47 -7.68
N VAL A 96 10.22 0.62 -6.65
CA VAL A 96 10.54 1.05 -5.27
C VAL A 96 12.01 1.44 -5.13
N ARG A 97 12.93 0.64 -5.68
CA ARG A 97 14.38 0.91 -5.63
C ARG A 97 14.70 2.28 -6.20
N ARG A 98 14.22 2.57 -7.40
CA ARG A 98 14.48 3.84 -8.10
C ARG A 98 13.86 5.05 -7.39
N HIS A 99 12.71 4.87 -6.73
CA HIS A 99 12.16 5.96 -5.91
C HIS A 99 13.06 6.25 -4.72
N VAL A 100 13.54 5.23 -4.00
CA VAL A 100 14.41 5.43 -2.83
C VAL A 100 15.74 6.09 -3.21
N GLU A 101 16.35 5.67 -4.32
CA GLU A 101 17.62 6.22 -4.82
C GLU A 101 17.57 7.73 -5.09
N ASN A 102 16.42 8.29 -5.47
CA ASN A 102 16.28 9.74 -5.69
C ASN A 102 16.38 10.59 -4.41
N TYR A 103 16.38 9.95 -3.24
CA TYR A 103 16.50 10.63 -1.96
C TYR A 103 17.81 10.29 -1.24
N GLU A 104 18.69 9.49 -1.86
CA GLU A 104 20.00 9.15 -1.31
C GLU A 104 21.03 10.11 -1.92
N ASP A 105 21.34 11.18 -1.18
CA ASP A 105 22.44 12.13 -1.48
C ASP A 105 23.83 11.53 -1.14
#